data_AF-A0A6V7LRL8-F1
#
_entry.id   AF-A0A6V7LRL8-F1
#
_cell.length_a   1.000
_cell.length_b   1.000
_cell.length_c   1.000
_cell.angle_alpha   90.00
_cell.angle_beta   90.00
_cell.angle_gamma   90.00
#
_symmetry.space_group_name_H-M   'P 1'
#
loop_
_entity.id
_entity.type
_entity.pdbx_description
1 polymer ?
#
loop_
_entity_poly.entity_id
_entity_poly.type
_entity_poly.pdbx_seq_one_letter_code
_entity_poly.pdbx_strand_id
1 'polypeptide(L)'
;VYDNYGYHFDVMEFKERQKKLKIHYHFTCTCDACINGWPLREQLPSLFNLCGDTQNRIESALKICHEYLHYALRAEIPPELFVGLTVLNNTIKYIMDMSYMPTIETVDILRTKRIVYHLQ
;
A
#
# COMPACT_ATOMS: atom_id res chain seq x y z
N VAL A 1 3.57 -14.40 -13.69
CA VAL A 1 2.42 -13.56 -13.32
C VAL A 1 2.06 -13.90 -11.88
N TYR A 2 2.34 -12.99 -10.92
CA TYR A 2 1.87 -13.12 -9.55
C TYR A 2 0.65 -12.22 -9.41
N ASP A 3 -0.54 -12.80 -9.56
CA ASP A 3 -1.76 -12.05 -9.45
C ASP A 3 -2.21 -11.97 -7.99
N ASN A 4 -2.88 -10.88 -7.63
CA ASN A 4 -3.41 -10.73 -6.29
C ASN A 4 -4.79 -11.40 -6.21
N TYR A 5 -4.92 -12.46 -5.40
CA TYR A 5 -6.18 -13.20 -5.20
C TYR A 5 -7.28 -12.42 -4.45
N GLY A 6 -7.12 -11.10 -4.25
CA GLY A 6 -8.06 -10.23 -3.54
C GLY A 6 -7.95 -10.28 -2.02
N TYR A 7 -6.94 -10.95 -1.46
CA TYR A 7 -6.73 -11.07 -0.02
C TYR A 7 -5.58 -10.16 0.43
N HIS A 8 -5.93 -8.98 0.91
CA HIS A 8 -4.94 -8.00 1.36
C HIS A 8 -4.81 -8.00 2.89
N PHE A 9 -3.57 -7.93 3.39
CA PHE A 9 -3.29 -8.07 4.81
C PHE A 9 -3.84 -6.93 5.66
N ASP A 10 -3.99 -5.77 5.05
CA ASP A 10 -4.34 -4.49 5.64
C ASP A 10 -5.85 -4.29 5.85
N VAL A 11 -6.69 -5.18 5.30
CA VAL A 11 -8.17 -5.18 5.48
C VAL A 11 -8.73 -6.50 5.98
N MET A 12 -7.93 -7.57 6.02
CA MET A 12 -8.42 -8.90 6.38
C MET A 12 -7.46 -9.58 7.34
N GLU A 13 -8.00 -10.10 8.43
CA GLU A 13 -7.26 -10.81 9.47
C GLU A 13 -6.48 -12.01 8.93
N PHE A 14 -5.30 -12.28 9.49
CA PHE A 14 -4.42 -13.35 9.02
C PHE A 14 -5.12 -14.71 8.93
N LYS A 15 -5.84 -15.09 9.99
CA LYS A 15 -6.56 -16.38 10.06
C LYS A 15 -7.63 -16.47 8.98
N GLU A 16 -8.33 -15.37 8.71
CA GLU A 16 -9.37 -15.32 7.69
C GLU A 16 -8.76 -15.41 6.28
N ARG A 17 -7.69 -14.66 6.00
CA ARG A 17 -6.98 -14.71 4.71
C ARG A 17 -6.49 -16.11 4.39
N GLN A 18 -5.78 -16.76 5.32
CA GLN A 18 -5.28 -18.12 5.12
C GLN A 18 -6.40 -19.13 4.91
N LYS A 19 -7.48 -19.02 5.69
CA LYS A 19 -8.67 -19.87 5.52
C LYS A 19 -9.27 -19.71 4.12
N LYS A 20 -9.50 -18.48 3.66
CA LYS A 20 -10.10 -18.22 2.34
C LYS A 20 -9.18 -18.66 1.19
N LEU A 21 -7.88 -18.35 1.27
CA LEU A 21 -6.89 -18.84 0.30
C LEU A 21 -6.86 -20.37 0.22
N LYS A 22 -6.94 -21.06 1.36
CA LYS A 22 -6.94 -22.51 1.39
C LYS A 22 -8.21 -23.11 0.82
N ILE A 23 -9.38 -22.54 1.12
CA ILE A 23 -10.68 -23.04 0.65
C ILE A 23 -10.85 -22.81 -0.85
N HIS A 24 -10.54 -21.60 -1.34
CA HIS A 24 -10.85 -21.23 -2.72
C HIS A 24 -9.74 -21.62 -3.71
N TYR A 25 -8.49 -21.65 -3.26
CA TYR A 25 -7.33 -21.79 -4.12
C TYR A 25 -6.37 -22.91 -3.68
N HIS A 26 -6.70 -23.67 -2.63
CA HIS A 26 -5.83 -24.69 -2.01
C HIS A 26 -4.43 -24.20 -1.63
N PHE A 27 -4.27 -22.88 -1.53
CA PHE A 27 -2.99 -22.19 -1.36
C PHE A 27 -2.76 -21.80 0.10
N THR A 28 -1.49 -21.82 0.52
CA THR A 28 -1.04 -21.31 1.81
C THR A 28 -0.07 -20.16 1.55
N CYS A 29 -0.42 -18.95 1.98
CA CYS A 29 0.40 -17.77 1.69
C CYS A 29 1.61 -17.70 2.62
N THR A 30 2.78 -17.51 2.03
CA THR A 30 4.07 -17.38 2.73
C THR A 30 4.72 -16.03 2.46
N CYS A 31 3.94 -14.97 2.20
CA CYS A 31 4.49 -13.61 2.13
C CYS A 31 4.93 -13.12 3.51
N ASP A 32 5.75 -12.07 3.56
CA ASP A 32 6.25 -11.48 4.81
C ASP A 32 5.12 -11.12 5.77
N ALA A 33 4.03 -10.57 5.25
CA ALA A 33 2.84 -10.26 6.06
C ALA A 33 2.23 -11.50 6.75
N CYS A 34 2.27 -12.65 6.10
CA CYS A 34 1.73 -13.89 6.65
C CYS A 34 2.73 -14.61 7.56
N ILE A 35 4.03 -14.58 7.23
CA ILE A 35 5.09 -15.19 8.05
C ILE A 35 5.25 -14.40 9.36
N ASN A 36 5.28 -13.08 9.28
CA ASN A 36 5.58 -12.20 10.41
C ASN A 36 4.33 -11.70 11.14
N GLY A 37 3.13 -12.15 10.74
CA GLY A 37 1.89 -11.77 11.39
C GLY A 37 1.64 -10.25 11.38
N TRP A 38 1.86 -9.58 10.24
CA TRP A 38 1.67 -8.13 10.15
C TRP A 38 0.24 -7.74 10.52
N PRO A 39 0.06 -6.65 11.30
CA PRO A 39 -1.24 -6.27 11.81
C PRO A 39 -2.09 -5.59 10.72
N LEU A 40 -3.38 -5.38 11.01
CA LEU A 40 -4.28 -4.65 10.12
C LEU A 40 -3.87 -3.18 10.01
N ARG A 41 -4.33 -2.49 8.96
CA ARG A 41 -3.98 -1.07 8.71
C ARG A 41 -4.21 -0.18 9.94
N GLU A 42 -5.32 -0.37 10.64
CA GLU A 42 -5.71 0.44 11.81
C GLU A 42 -4.76 0.29 13.01
N GLN A 43 -3.94 -0.77 13.00
CA GLN A 43 -2.98 -1.11 14.05
C GLN A 43 -1.53 -0.81 13.63
N LEU A 44 -1.30 -0.37 12.38
CA LEU A 44 0.03 0.01 11.92
C LEU A 44 0.45 1.36 12.52
N PRO A 45 1.75 1.58 12.75
CA PRO A 45 2.25 2.87 13.17
C PRO A 45 2.05 3.91 12.06
N SER A 46 1.84 5.16 12.47
CA SER A 46 1.94 6.33 11.59
C SER A 46 3.29 7.01 11.79
N LEU A 47 3.92 7.41 10.70
CA LEU A 47 5.17 8.18 10.72
C LEU A 47 4.95 9.69 10.58
N PHE A 48 3.70 10.13 10.54
CA PHE A 48 3.35 11.54 10.30
C PHE A 48 3.97 12.50 11.32
N ASN A 49 4.25 12.03 12.54
CA ASN A 49 4.83 12.83 13.63
C ASN A 49 6.34 12.63 13.81
N LEU A 50 7.05 12.08 12.83
CA LEU A 50 8.52 11.96 12.84
C LEU A 50 9.20 13.27 12.41
N CYS A 51 10.53 13.28 12.34
CA CYS A 51 11.32 14.47 12.03
C CYS A 51 10.85 15.19 10.74
N GLY A 52 11.13 16.49 10.65
CA GLY A 52 10.57 17.35 9.61
C GLY A 52 10.83 16.88 8.16
N ASP A 53 11.99 16.29 7.85
CA ASP A 53 12.25 15.77 6.49
C ASP A 53 11.35 14.57 6.15
N THR A 54 11.21 13.61 7.08
CA THR A 54 10.32 12.45 6.91
C THR A 54 8.87 12.88 6.75
N GLN A 55 8.42 13.81 7.59
CA GLN A 55 7.07 14.35 7.50
C GLN A 55 6.82 15.02 6.15
N ASN A 56 7.73 15.88 5.67
CA ASN A 56 7.60 16.56 4.38
C ASN A 56 7.50 15.58 3.20
N ARG A 57 8.30 14.50 3.23
CA ARG A 57 8.24 13.44 2.20
C ARG A 57 6.91 12.71 2.20
N ILE A 58 6.40 12.39 3.38
CA ILE A 58 5.10 11.73 3.56
C ILE A 58 3.98 12.66 3.06
N GLU A 59 3.97 13.91 3.48
CA GLU A 59 2.95 14.88 3.06
C GLU A 59 2.94 15.09 1.54
N SER A 60 4.12 15.17 0.92
CA SER A 60 4.24 15.25 -0.54
C SER A 60 3.64 14.01 -1.22
N ALA A 61 3.94 12.80 -0.72
CA ALA A 61 3.39 11.57 -1.27
C ALA A 61 1.86 11.47 -1.07
N LEU A 62 1.35 11.89 0.08
CA LEU A 62 -0.09 11.87 0.36
C LEU A 62 -0.86 12.86 -0.53
N LYS A 63 -0.30 14.04 -0.84
CA LYS A 63 -0.87 14.98 -1.81
C LYS A 63 -1.02 14.34 -3.19
N ILE A 64 0.02 13.67 -3.68
CA ILE A 64 -0.01 12.92 -4.94
C ILE A 64 -1.07 11.81 -4.88
N CYS A 65 -1.20 11.11 -3.75
CA CYS A 65 -2.24 10.09 -3.60
C CYS A 65 -3.65 10.68 -3.70
N HIS A 66 -3.90 11.82 -3.07
CA HIS A 66 -5.18 12.51 -3.17
C HIS A 66 -5.49 12.94 -4.60
N GLU A 67 -4.50 13.43 -5.34
CA GLU A 67 -4.66 13.77 -6.76
C GLU A 67 -5.03 12.53 -7.59
N TYR A 68 -4.30 11.42 -7.43
CA TYR A 68 -4.66 10.18 -8.12
C TYR A 68 -6.06 9.70 -7.78
N LEU A 69 -6.47 9.73 -6.51
CA LEU A 69 -7.82 9.31 -6.11
C LEU A 69 -8.89 10.20 -6.72
N HIS A 70 -8.67 11.52 -6.76
CA HIS A 70 -9.58 12.47 -7.41
C HIS A 70 -9.79 12.14 -8.90
N TYR A 71 -8.72 11.77 -9.61
CA TYR A 71 -8.77 11.40 -11.02
C TYR A 71 -9.31 9.98 -11.26
N ALA A 72 -8.94 9.04 -10.39
CA ALA A 72 -9.42 7.66 -10.44
C ALA A 72 -10.94 7.55 -10.27
N LEU A 73 -11.58 8.45 -9.50
CA LEU A 73 -13.04 8.55 -9.40
C LEU A 73 -13.72 8.83 -10.75
N ARG A 74 -12.98 9.39 -11.71
CA ARG A 74 -13.45 9.66 -13.08
C ARG A 74 -12.97 8.60 -14.09
N ALA A 75 -12.30 7.54 -13.63
CA ALA A 75 -11.66 6.52 -14.46
C ALA A 75 -10.67 7.07 -15.50
N GLU A 76 -10.10 8.25 -15.24
CA GLU A 76 -9.17 8.92 -16.14
C GLU A 76 -7.97 9.42 -15.35
N ILE A 77 -6.76 8.94 -15.67
CA ILE A 77 -5.53 9.43 -15.06
C ILE A 77 -4.70 10.17 -16.12
N PRO A 78 -4.52 11.49 -15.99
CA PRO A 78 -3.70 12.26 -16.90
C PRO A 78 -2.26 11.73 -16.98
N PRO A 79 -1.66 11.58 -18.18
CA PRO A 79 -0.31 11.03 -18.34
C PRO A 79 0.78 11.77 -17.56
N GLU A 80 0.64 13.09 -17.41
CA GLU A 80 1.55 13.94 -16.66
C GLU A 80 1.65 13.55 -15.18
N LEU A 81 0.59 12.95 -14.62
CA LEU A 81 0.59 12.51 -13.25
C LEU A 81 1.41 11.24 -13.05
N PHE A 82 1.79 10.49 -14.08
CA PHE A 82 2.59 9.26 -13.88
C PHE A 82 3.99 9.51 -13.30
N VAL A 83 4.51 10.74 -13.37
CA VAL A 83 5.74 11.13 -12.64
C VAL A 83 5.57 10.95 -11.12
N GLY A 84 4.34 11.10 -10.62
CA GLY A 84 3.99 10.88 -9.22
C GLY A 84 4.27 9.45 -8.75
N LEU A 85 4.15 8.43 -9.61
CA LEU A 85 4.45 7.05 -9.26
C LEU A 85 5.90 6.86 -8.82
N THR A 86 6.84 7.60 -9.43
CA THR A 86 8.25 7.60 -9.03
C THR A 86 8.43 8.17 -7.63
N VAL A 87 7.73 9.26 -7.30
CA VAL A 87 7.75 9.85 -5.95
C VAL A 87 7.20 8.86 -4.93
N LEU A 88 6.03 8.25 -5.22
CA LEU A 88 5.42 7.25 -4.37
C LEU A 88 6.32 6.04 -4.12
N ASN A 89 7.00 5.54 -5.16
CA ASN A 89 7.96 4.44 -5.04
C ASN A 89 9.16 4.79 -4.15
N ASN A 90 9.72 5.97 -4.35
CA ASN A 90 10.86 6.44 -3.56
C ASN A 90 10.47 6.64 -2.09
N THR A 91 9.26 7.15 -1.82
CA THR A 91 8.75 7.31 -0.45
C THR A 91 8.49 5.96 0.22
N ILE A 92 7.90 4.98 -0.47
CA ILE A 92 7.76 3.61 0.05
C ILE A 92 9.13 3.05 0.43
N LYS A 93 10.11 3.12 -0.48
CA LYS A 93 11.45 2.61 -0.23
C LYS A 93 12.08 3.27 0.99
N TYR A 94 12.03 4.59 1.05
CA TYR A 94 12.57 5.37 2.17
C TYR A 94 11.94 4.95 3.51
N ILE A 95 10.61 4.78 3.58
CA ILE A 95 9.92 4.36 4.80
C ILE A 95 10.27 2.91 5.17
N MET A 96 10.29 2.00 4.19
CA MET A 96 10.60 0.58 4.42
C MET A 96 12.06 0.37 4.82
N ASP A 97 12.99 1.23 4.40
CA ASP A 97 14.38 1.19 4.87
C ASP A 97 14.50 1.59 6.36
N MET A 98 13.49 2.26 6.92
CA MET A 98 13.43 2.68 8.33
C MET A 98 12.64 1.72 9.24
N SER A 99 11.90 0.76 8.67
CA SER A 99 10.97 -0.09 9.43
C SER A 99 10.88 -1.51 8.87
N TYR A 100 10.81 -2.50 9.77
CA TYR A 100 10.65 -3.92 9.40
C TYR A 100 9.25 -4.27 8.87
N MET A 101 8.26 -3.43 9.16
CA MET A 101 6.87 -3.60 8.71
C MET A 101 6.35 -2.29 8.09
N PRO A 102 5.36 -2.36 7.18
CA PRO A 102 4.81 -1.16 6.57
C PRO A 102 4.13 -0.26 7.60
N THR A 103 4.00 1.01 7.25
CA THR A 103 3.25 2.00 8.05
C THR A 103 1.91 2.27 7.40
N ILE A 104 1.03 3.01 8.10
CA ILE A 104 -0.27 3.43 7.53
C ILE A 104 -0.06 4.11 6.17
N GLU A 105 0.91 5.02 6.10
CA GLU A 105 1.21 5.79 4.89
C GLU A 105 1.74 4.88 3.76
N THR A 106 2.55 3.88 4.10
CA THR A 106 3.04 2.90 3.12
C THR A 106 1.88 2.11 2.51
N VAL A 107 0.93 1.67 3.34
CA VAL A 107 -0.27 0.96 2.89
C VAL A 107 -1.15 1.86 2.02
N ASP A 108 -1.35 3.12 2.40
CA ASP A 108 -2.17 4.06 1.63
C ASP A 108 -1.57 4.36 0.26
N ILE A 109 -0.25 4.53 0.19
CA ILE A 109 0.47 4.68 -1.08
C ILE A 109 0.32 3.42 -1.94
N LEU A 110 0.51 2.23 -1.37
CA LEU A 110 0.38 0.96 -2.10
C LEU A 110 -1.04 0.74 -2.65
N ARG A 111 -2.08 1.05 -1.85
CA ARG A 111 -3.48 1.00 -2.29
C ARG A 111 -3.73 1.95 -3.45
N THR A 112 -3.25 3.19 -3.35
CA THR A 112 -3.38 4.18 -4.41
C THR A 112 -2.73 3.71 -5.70
N LYS A 113 -1.48 3.23 -5.63
CA LYS A 113 -0.78 2.67 -6.78
C LYS A 113 -1.56 1.54 -7.45
N ARG A 114 -2.19 0.65 -6.66
CA ARG A 114 -3.01 -0.44 -7.19
C ARG A 114 -4.20 0.07 -8.00
N ILE A 115 -4.86 1.13 -7.54
CA ILE A 115 -5.96 1.77 -8.27
C ILE A 115 -5.43 2.33 -9.59
N VAL A 116 -4.30 3.04 -9.56
CA VAL A 116 -3.67 3.61 -10.77
C VAL A 116 -3.35 2.52 -11.79
N TYR A 117 -2.72 1.42 -11.39
CA TYR A 117 -2.39 0.31 -12.30
C TYR A 117 -3.62 -0.41 -12.86
N HIS A 118 -4.77 -0.36 -12.19
CA HIS A 118 -6.00 -0.96 -12.71
C HIS A 118 -6.70 -0.09 -13.75
N LEU A 119 -6.39 1.21 -13.79
CA LEU A 119 -6.95 2.18 -14.72
C LEU A 119 -6.03 2.46 -15.93
N GLN A 120 -4.84 1.88 -15.97
CA GLN A 120 -3.90 1.91 -17.11
C GLN A 120 -4.20 0.77 -18.08
#